data_AF-A0A4Y8KYQ4-F1
#
_entry.id   AF-A0A4Y8KYQ4-F1
#
_cell.length_a   1.000
_cell.length_b   1.000
_cell.length_c   1.000
_cell.angle_alpha   90.00
_cell.angle_beta   90.00
_cell.angle_gamma   90.00
#
_symmetry.space_group_name_H-M   'P 1'
#
loop_
_entity.id
_entity.type
_entity.pdbx_description
1 polymer ?
#
loop_
_entity_poly.entity_id
_entity_poly.type
_entity_poly.pdbx_seq_one_letter_code
_entity_poly.pdbx_strand_id
1 'polypeptide(L)'
;MLSFLLVSAFSFTNLYSQDISSISEPEFIGEVVIIRADNTTEALEKSPVQTKTKAGASLYIVGIGNVKTKMKIAGCCAGVRAKESDKIRFIIKAADNHTDPLAFIKIFQLESKKKERTAELASVSTFGGASKNNLQELPFTAKKYGTSSYLITITENRTGEFGIVTMNPNALDEKATIISSFGVDAE
;
A
#
# COMPACT_ATOMS: atom_id res chain seq x y z
N MET A 1 21.47 16.63 65.44
CA MET A 1 20.15 16.11 65.02
C MET A 1 20.20 15.95 63.51
N LEU A 2 19.73 14.81 63.03
CA LEU A 2 20.09 14.13 61.78
C LEU A 2 19.64 14.88 60.50
N SER A 3 20.55 15.11 59.55
CA SER A 3 20.23 15.58 58.20
C SER A 3 19.67 14.43 57.36
N PHE A 4 18.46 14.58 56.82
CA PHE A 4 17.90 13.69 55.80
C PHE A 4 18.13 14.29 54.41
N LEU A 5 18.99 13.65 53.62
CA LEU A 5 19.23 13.98 52.22
C LEU A 5 18.45 12.98 51.35
N LEU A 6 17.39 13.44 50.70
CA LEU A 6 16.48 12.63 49.90
C LEU A 6 17.01 12.59 48.46
N VAL A 7 17.68 11.51 48.07
CA VAL A 7 18.16 11.29 46.70
C VAL A 7 17.07 10.57 45.92
N SER A 8 16.33 11.28 45.07
CA SER A 8 15.41 10.67 44.11
C SER A 8 16.18 10.11 42.93
N ALA A 9 16.27 8.79 42.82
CA ALA A 9 16.79 8.13 41.62
C ALA A 9 15.75 8.23 40.49
N PHE A 10 15.97 9.13 39.54
CA PHE A 10 15.27 9.11 38.26
C PHE A 10 15.84 7.95 37.42
N SER A 11 15.12 6.84 37.38
CA SER A 11 15.41 5.77 36.43
C SER A 11 15.04 6.23 35.02
N PHE A 12 16.03 6.68 34.26
CA PHE A 12 15.90 6.87 32.82
C PHE A 12 15.77 5.50 32.16
N THR A 13 14.56 5.12 31.76
CA THR A 13 14.37 3.98 30.86
C THR A 13 14.88 4.38 29.48
N ASN A 14 16.05 3.87 29.12
CA ASN A 14 16.57 3.97 27.76
C ASN A 14 15.58 3.29 26.80
N LEU A 15 14.89 4.09 25.98
CA LEU A 15 14.20 3.60 24.79
C LEU A 15 15.28 3.15 23.80
N TYR A 16 15.52 1.84 23.72
CA TYR A 16 16.33 1.25 22.66
C TYR A 16 15.64 1.53 21.32
N SER A 17 16.17 2.49 20.56
CA SER A 17 15.83 2.65 19.15
C SER A 17 16.46 1.50 18.37
N GLN A 18 15.72 0.40 18.22
CA GLN A 18 16.16 -0.74 17.42
C GLN A 18 16.32 -0.31 15.94
N ASP A 19 17.48 -0.64 15.36
CA ASP A 19 17.82 -0.31 13.98
C ASP A 19 17.00 -1.18 13.02
N ILE A 20 16.20 -0.52 12.17
CA ILE A 20 15.36 -1.13 11.14
C ILE A 20 16.20 -1.96 10.16
N SER A 21 17.50 -1.64 10.01
CA SER A 21 18.45 -2.32 9.13
C SER A 21 18.69 -3.79 9.49
N SER A 22 18.21 -4.26 10.65
CA SER A 22 18.31 -5.65 11.10
C SER A 22 17.21 -6.58 10.58
N ILE A 23 16.15 -6.04 9.95
CA ILE A 23 15.04 -6.84 9.43
C ILE A 23 15.46 -7.51 8.11
N SER A 24 15.22 -8.81 7.96
CA SER A 24 15.56 -9.53 6.72
C SER A 24 14.72 -9.06 5.52
N GLU A 25 15.33 -9.06 4.33
CA GLU A 25 14.60 -8.83 3.07
C GLU A 25 13.57 -9.95 2.82
N PRO A 26 12.41 -9.66 2.21
CA PRO A 26 11.48 -10.71 1.77
C PRO A 26 12.10 -11.65 0.74
N GLU A 27 11.63 -12.89 0.68
CA GLU A 27 12.24 -13.93 -0.15
C GLU A 27 11.93 -13.75 -1.64
N PHE A 28 10.70 -13.38 -1.99
CA PHE A 28 10.24 -13.38 -3.38
C PHE A 28 10.10 -11.97 -3.98
N ILE A 29 10.51 -11.81 -5.24
CA ILE A 29 10.30 -10.56 -5.99
C ILE A 29 8.81 -10.19 -6.02
N GLY A 30 8.49 -8.92 -5.74
CA GLY A 30 7.13 -8.40 -5.65
C GLY A 30 6.45 -8.71 -4.32
N GLU A 31 7.13 -9.36 -3.37
CA GLU A 31 6.65 -9.51 -2.01
C GLU A 31 6.75 -8.20 -1.23
N VAL A 32 5.69 -7.94 -0.46
CA VAL A 32 5.56 -6.75 0.37
C VAL A 32 5.29 -7.20 1.79
N VAL A 33 6.11 -6.72 2.72
CA VAL A 33 5.89 -6.91 4.15
C VAL A 33 5.71 -5.56 4.83
N ILE A 34 4.77 -5.45 5.76
CA ILE A 34 4.62 -4.28 6.63
C ILE A 34 5.57 -4.40 7.82
N ILE A 35 6.16 -3.27 8.25
CA ILE A 35 6.97 -3.20 9.47
C ILE A 35 6.09 -2.73 10.63
N ARG A 36 5.96 -3.56 11.66
CA ARG A 36 5.23 -3.27 12.89
C ARG A 36 6.06 -2.37 13.83
N ALA A 37 5.40 -1.82 14.86
CA ALA A 37 6.06 -0.92 15.83
C ALA A 37 7.16 -1.62 16.65
N ASP A 38 7.03 -2.93 16.85
CA ASP A 38 8.02 -3.80 17.50
C ASP A 38 9.08 -4.34 16.53
N ASN A 39 9.16 -3.79 15.32
CA ASN A 39 10.03 -4.22 14.22
C ASN A 39 9.82 -5.65 13.72
N THR A 40 8.72 -6.31 14.11
CA THR A 40 8.29 -7.53 13.43
C THR A 40 7.74 -7.19 12.04
N THR A 41 7.69 -8.20 11.18
CA THR A 41 7.13 -8.06 9.84
C THR A 41 5.97 -9.00 9.61
N GLU A 42 5.03 -8.55 8.79
CA GLU A 42 3.90 -9.36 8.34
C GLU A 42 3.71 -9.20 6.84
N ALA A 43 3.59 -10.32 6.12
CA ALA A 43 3.41 -10.31 4.68
C ALA A 43 2.01 -9.87 4.28
N LEU A 44 1.92 -8.99 3.29
CA LEU A 44 0.65 -8.56 2.74
C LEU A 44 0.03 -9.65 1.86
N GLU A 45 -1.30 -9.76 1.89
CA GLU A 45 -2.04 -10.66 1.02
C GLU A 45 -1.85 -10.26 -0.45
N LYS A 46 -1.49 -11.22 -1.30
CA LYS A 46 -1.36 -11.03 -2.74
C LYS A 46 -2.60 -11.53 -3.44
N SER A 47 -3.30 -10.65 -4.14
CA SER A 47 -4.53 -10.98 -4.85
C SER A 47 -4.41 -10.70 -6.34
N PRO A 48 -4.83 -11.64 -7.22
CA PRO A 48 -4.93 -11.35 -8.64
C PRO A 48 -6.07 -10.38 -8.92
N VAL A 49 -5.85 -9.49 -9.88
CA VAL A 49 -6.81 -8.47 -10.26
C VAL A 49 -7.66 -8.91 -11.44
N GLN A 50 -8.96 -8.64 -11.37
CA GLN A 50 -9.85 -8.69 -12.52
C GLN A 50 -10.12 -7.28 -13.04
N THR A 51 -9.64 -6.96 -14.24
CA THR A 51 -9.99 -5.72 -14.93
C THR A 51 -11.36 -5.87 -15.60
N LYS A 52 -12.31 -4.99 -15.26
CA LYS A 52 -13.65 -4.99 -15.86
C LYS A 52 -14.02 -3.59 -16.36
N THR A 53 -14.45 -3.54 -17.62
CA THR A 53 -15.05 -2.35 -18.23
C THR A 53 -16.57 -2.49 -18.16
N LYS A 54 -17.25 -1.49 -17.61
CA LYS A 54 -18.71 -1.48 -17.47
C LYS A 54 -19.28 -0.14 -17.92
N ALA A 55 -20.32 -0.20 -18.75
CA ALA A 55 -21.15 0.96 -19.03
C ALA A 55 -22.14 1.22 -17.87
N GLY A 56 -22.36 2.49 -17.55
CA GLY A 56 -23.37 2.93 -16.61
C GLY A 56 -24.78 2.64 -17.12
N ALA A 57 -25.72 2.41 -16.21
CA ALA A 57 -27.11 2.07 -16.55
C ALA A 57 -27.78 3.09 -17.48
N SER A 58 -27.49 4.39 -17.30
CA SER A 58 -28.03 5.46 -18.14
C SER A 58 -27.66 5.32 -19.62
N LEU A 59 -26.48 4.75 -19.94
CA LEU A 59 -26.09 4.52 -21.33
C LEU A 59 -27.06 3.55 -22.02
N TYR A 60 -27.54 2.55 -21.28
CA TYR A 60 -28.48 1.55 -21.82
C TYR A 60 -29.93 2.05 -21.86
N ILE A 61 -30.32 2.94 -20.94
CA ILE A 61 -31.72 3.41 -20.84
C ILE A 61 -31.95 4.61 -21.76
N VAL A 62 -31.05 5.59 -21.73
CA VAL A 62 -31.21 6.90 -22.40
C VAL A 62 -30.11 7.20 -23.42
N GLY A 63 -29.21 6.26 -23.70
CA GLY A 63 -28.11 6.47 -24.66
C GLY A 63 -26.99 7.40 -24.18
N ILE A 64 -27.08 7.90 -22.95
CA ILE A 64 -26.17 8.89 -22.35
C ILE A 64 -25.57 8.31 -21.08
N GLY A 65 -24.25 8.33 -20.92
CA GLY A 65 -23.62 7.84 -19.71
C GLY A 65 -22.10 7.70 -19.76
N ASN A 66 -21.57 7.02 -18.76
CA ASN A 66 -20.14 6.80 -18.59
C ASN A 66 -19.80 5.32 -18.72
N VAL A 67 -18.70 5.02 -19.40
CA VAL A 67 -18.06 3.70 -19.40
C VAL A 67 -16.85 3.79 -18.48
N LYS A 68 -16.82 2.95 -17.44
CA LYS A 68 -15.73 2.94 -16.45
C LYS A 68 -14.97 1.62 -16.52
N THR A 69 -13.65 1.71 -16.58
CA THR A 69 -12.75 0.57 -16.41
C THR A 69 -12.29 0.54 -14.96
N LYS A 70 -12.61 -0.53 -14.25
CA LYS A 70 -12.20 -0.72 -12.85
C LYS A 70 -11.39 -1.99 -12.70
N MET A 71 -10.35 -1.94 -11.87
CA MET A 71 -9.76 -3.13 -11.29
C MET A 71 -10.64 -3.66 -10.16
N LYS A 72 -10.66 -4.97 -10.00
CA LYS A 72 -11.40 -5.66 -8.93
C LYS A 72 -10.51 -6.67 -8.22
N ILE A 73 -10.57 -6.61 -6.90
CA ILE A 73 -9.91 -7.52 -5.97
C ILE A 73 -11.01 -8.22 -5.18
N ALA A 74 -10.92 -9.54 -5.04
CA ALA A 74 -11.88 -10.30 -4.25
C ALA A 74 -11.69 -10.03 -2.75
N GLY A 75 -12.78 -10.14 -1.99
CA GLY A 75 -12.77 -9.88 -0.55
C GLY A 75 -13.08 -8.42 -0.20
N CYS A 76 -13.74 -8.23 0.92
CA CYS A 76 -14.17 -6.90 1.36
C CYS A 76 -13.01 -6.03 1.86
N CYS A 77 -11.98 -6.67 2.41
CA CYS A 77 -11.11 -6.08 3.40
C CYS A 77 -9.76 -6.79 3.39
N ALA A 78 -8.68 -6.04 3.63
CA ALA A 78 -7.36 -6.60 3.78
C ALA A 78 -7.21 -7.27 5.15
N GLY A 79 -6.57 -8.44 5.18
CA GLY A 79 -6.23 -9.10 6.44
C GLY A 79 -5.24 -8.28 7.28
N VAL A 80 -4.24 -7.68 6.65
CA VAL A 80 -3.23 -6.87 7.32
C VAL A 80 -3.71 -5.44 7.52
N ARG A 81 -3.73 -5.00 8.77
CA ARG A 81 -4.25 -3.68 9.17
C ARG A 81 -3.23 -2.87 9.97
N ALA A 82 -3.15 -1.58 9.69
CA ALA A 82 -2.35 -0.59 10.41
C ALA A 82 -3.28 0.47 11.02
N LYS A 83 -2.78 1.22 12.01
CA LYS A 83 -3.52 2.38 12.54
C LYS A 83 -3.11 3.65 11.82
N GLU A 84 -4.03 4.58 11.67
CA GLU A 84 -3.75 5.89 11.07
C GLU A 84 -2.69 6.68 11.84
N SER A 85 -2.59 6.49 13.16
CA SER A 85 -1.56 7.09 14.01
C SER A 85 -0.15 6.54 13.78
N ASP A 86 -0.02 5.36 13.16
CA ASP A 86 1.25 4.66 13.07
C ASP A 86 2.10 5.17 11.91
N LYS A 87 3.42 5.07 12.05
CA LYS A 87 4.33 5.25 10.91
C LYS A 87 4.29 4.02 10.02
N ILE A 88 3.43 4.04 9.01
CA ILE A 88 3.23 2.92 8.08
C ILE A 88 4.45 2.80 7.15
N ARG A 89 5.12 1.64 7.23
CA ARG A 89 6.33 1.34 6.47
C ARG A 89 6.27 -0.06 5.88
N PHE A 90 6.86 -0.23 4.71
CA PHE A 90 6.95 -1.51 4.03
C PHE A 90 8.37 -1.82 3.56
N ILE A 91 8.71 -3.10 3.49
CA ILE A 91 9.84 -3.56 2.69
C ILE A 91 9.25 -4.24 1.45
N ILE A 92 9.66 -3.75 0.27
CA ILE A 92 9.22 -4.29 -1.01
C ILE A 92 10.42 -4.92 -1.71
N LYS A 93 10.34 -6.23 -1.96
CA LYS A 93 11.38 -6.97 -2.66
C LYS A 93 11.30 -6.73 -4.16
N ALA A 94 12.43 -6.38 -4.77
CA ALA A 94 12.58 -6.19 -6.20
C ALA A 94 13.66 -7.14 -6.76
N ALA A 95 13.92 -7.06 -8.07
CA ALA A 95 15.02 -7.78 -8.70
C ALA A 95 16.38 -7.20 -8.27
N ASP A 96 16.45 -5.86 -8.21
CA ASP A 96 17.57 -5.06 -7.72
C ASP A 96 17.03 -3.78 -7.07
N ASN A 97 17.90 -2.93 -6.51
CA ASN A 97 17.52 -1.66 -5.92
C ASN A 97 18.09 -0.42 -6.66
N HIS A 98 18.28 -0.52 -7.98
CA HIS A 98 18.92 0.53 -8.78
C HIS A 98 17.93 1.49 -9.44
N THR A 99 16.69 1.05 -9.65
CA THR A 99 15.65 1.84 -10.29
C THR A 99 14.94 2.74 -9.27
N ASP A 100 14.47 3.92 -9.68
CA ASP A 100 13.64 4.76 -8.81
C ASP A 100 12.31 4.05 -8.47
N PRO A 101 12.01 3.80 -7.18
CA PRO A 101 10.75 3.23 -6.71
C PRO A 101 9.50 3.91 -7.26
N LEU A 102 9.53 5.23 -7.41
CA LEU A 102 8.38 6.01 -7.89
C LEU A 102 8.03 5.68 -9.35
N ALA A 103 8.96 5.11 -10.12
CA ALA A 103 8.72 4.74 -11.51
C ALA A 103 7.90 3.45 -11.66
N PHE A 104 7.87 2.57 -10.65
CA PHE A 104 7.29 1.23 -10.80
C PHE A 104 6.44 0.76 -9.61
N ILE A 105 6.47 1.46 -8.48
CA ILE A 105 5.63 1.19 -7.32
C ILE A 105 4.52 2.22 -7.27
N LYS A 106 3.27 1.73 -7.21
CA LYS A 106 2.11 2.58 -6.92
C LYS A 106 1.40 2.07 -5.69
N ILE A 107 1.06 2.99 -4.79
CA ILE A 107 0.19 2.76 -3.64
C ILE A 107 -1.05 3.60 -3.88
N PHE A 108 -2.24 3.01 -3.74
CA PHE A 108 -3.48 3.72 -4.07
C PHE A 108 -4.66 3.21 -3.26
N GLN A 109 -5.66 4.08 -3.11
CA GLN A 109 -6.88 3.76 -2.39
C GLN A 109 -7.78 2.82 -3.19
N LEU A 110 -8.38 1.88 -2.47
CA LEU A 110 -9.40 0.96 -2.97
C LEU A 110 -10.77 1.36 -2.40
N GLU A 111 -11.77 1.38 -3.27
CA GLU A 111 -13.18 1.47 -2.88
C GLU A 111 -13.66 0.11 -2.36
N SER A 112 -13.92 0.02 -1.06
CA SER A 112 -14.46 -1.19 -0.43
C SER A 112 -15.93 -1.41 -0.76
N LYS A 113 -16.29 -2.66 -1.03
CA LYS A 113 -17.67 -3.14 -1.15
C LYS A 113 -17.83 -4.44 -0.40
N LYS A 114 -19.08 -4.88 -0.23
CA LYS A 114 -19.44 -6.08 0.57
C LYS A 114 -18.65 -7.34 0.23
N LYS A 115 -18.23 -7.53 -1.04
CA LYS A 115 -17.55 -8.76 -1.50
C LYS A 115 -16.28 -8.50 -2.33
N GLU A 116 -15.98 -7.24 -2.61
CA GLU A 116 -14.90 -6.86 -3.51
C GLU A 116 -14.34 -5.49 -3.11
N ARG A 117 -13.08 -5.25 -3.45
CA ARG A 117 -12.44 -3.92 -3.44
C ARG A 117 -12.17 -3.52 -4.88
N THR A 118 -12.37 -2.24 -5.21
CA THR A 118 -12.21 -1.76 -6.60
C THR A 118 -11.45 -0.45 -6.69
N ALA A 119 -10.70 -0.23 -7.76
CA ALA A 119 -10.17 1.09 -8.10
C ALA A 119 -10.46 1.41 -9.57
N GLU A 120 -10.71 2.69 -9.85
CA GLU A 120 -10.98 3.16 -11.21
C GLU A 120 -9.67 3.41 -11.96
N LEU A 121 -9.52 2.80 -13.13
CA LEU A 121 -8.35 2.97 -13.98
C LEU A 121 -8.56 4.07 -15.02
N ALA A 122 -9.76 4.10 -15.60
CA ALA A 122 -10.12 4.99 -16.68
C ALA A 122 -11.63 5.15 -16.79
N SER A 123 -12.07 6.23 -17.42
CA SER A 123 -13.48 6.42 -17.79
C SER A 123 -13.62 7.16 -19.11
N VAL A 124 -14.74 6.93 -19.80
CA VAL A 124 -15.13 7.64 -21.03
C VAL A 124 -16.59 8.06 -20.91
N SER A 125 -16.89 9.30 -21.28
CA SER A 125 -18.23 9.91 -21.20
C SER A 125 -18.82 10.15 -22.59
N THR A 126 -20.14 9.98 -22.74
CA THR A 126 -20.83 10.14 -24.04
C THR A 126 -20.77 11.55 -24.63
N PHE A 127 -20.59 12.59 -23.81
CA PHE A 127 -20.53 13.99 -24.26
C PHE A 127 -19.11 14.49 -24.56
N GLY A 128 -18.17 13.57 -24.74
CA GLY A 128 -16.75 13.88 -24.77
C GLY A 128 -16.18 13.94 -23.36
N GLY A 129 -14.94 13.45 -23.22
CA GLY A 129 -14.27 13.28 -21.93
C GLY A 129 -13.77 11.85 -21.79
N ALA A 130 -12.45 11.69 -21.82
CA ALA A 130 -11.78 10.45 -21.49
C ALA A 130 -10.75 10.75 -20.41
N SER A 131 -10.75 9.95 -19.35
CA SER A 131 -9.75 10.02 -18.27
C SER A 131 -9.03 8.68 -18.14
N LYS A 132 -7.73 8.76 -17.90
CA LYS A 132 -6.83 7.62 -17.68
C LYS A 132 -6.01 7.91 -16.42
N ASN A 133 -5.53 6.85 -15.76
CA ASN A 133 -4.79 6.93 -14.51
C ASN A 133 -5.63 7.54 -13.37
N ASN A 134 -6.90 7.14 -13.25
CA ASN A 134 -7.83 7.62 -12.21
C ASN A 134 -7.55 7.01 -10.82
N LEU A 135 -6.37 6.42 -10.62
CA LEU A 135 -5.97 5.86 -9.34
C LEU A 135 -5.79 6.98 -8.33
N GLN A 136 -6.44 6.83 -7.17
CA GLN A 136 -6.25 7.73 -6.05
C GLN A 136 -4.96 7.33 -5.31
N GLU A 137 -3.82 7.77 -5.83
CA GLU A 137 -2.51 7.40 -5.30
C GLU A 137 -2.29 7.96 -3.88
N LEU A 138 -1.58 7.19 -3.07
CA LEU A 138 -1.14 7.53 -1.72
C LEU A 138 0.34 7.89 -1.78
N PRO A 139 0.72 9.12 -1.37
CA PRO A 139 2.10 9.54 -1.48
C PRO A 139 2.99 8.77 -0.51
N PHE A 140 4.21 8.46 -0.97
CA PHE A 140 5.21 7.76 -0.18
C PHE A 140 6.61 8.27 -0.48
N THR A 141 7.52 8.01 0.45
CA THR A 141 8.96 8.13 0.23
C THR A 141 9.57 6.73 0.17
N ALA A 142 10.69 6.61 -0.55
CA ALA A 142 11.38 5.35 -0.71
C ALA A 142 12.88 5.51 -0.52
N LYS A 143 13.52 4.48 0.02
CA LYS A 143 14.98 4.35 0.13
C LYS A 143 15.41 2.94 -0.25
N LYS A 144 16.65 2.77 -0.70
CA LYS A 144 17.24 1.43 -0.86
C LYS A 144 17.23 0.71 0.48
N TYR A 145 16.97 -0.59 0.44
CA TYR A 145 16.98 -1.46 1.60
C TYR A 145 17.67 -2.77 1.25
N GLY A 146 18.65 -3.15 2.06
CA GLY A 146 19.48 -4.32 1.80
C GLY A 146 20.11 -4.29 0.39
N THR A 147 20.08 -5.43 -0.29
CA THR A 147 20.71 -5.64 -1.60
C THR A 147 19.75 -5.44 -2.76
N SER A 148 18.45 -5.68 -2.56
CA SER A 148 17.49 -5.81 -3.66
C SER A 148 16.05 -5.49 -3.24
N SER A 149 15.91 -4.64 -2.23
CA SER A 149 14.62 -4.19 -1.73
C SER A 149 14.58 -2.68 -1.56
N TYR A 150 13.38 -2.18 -1.30
CA TYR A 150 13.15 -0.77 -0.97
C TYR A 150 12.35 -0.66 0.32
N LEU A 151 12.77 0.28 1.17
CA LEU A 151 12.02 0.71 2.34
C LEU A 151 11.08 1.83 1.93
N ILE A 152 9.78 1.57 2.00
CA ILE A 152 8.72 2.52 1.66
C ILE A 152 8.12 3.08 2.94
N THR A 153 7.85 4.38 2.97
CA THR A 153 7.17 5.05 4.09
C THR A 153 6.03 5.91 3.55
N ILE A 154 4.81 5.65 4.00
CA ILE A 154 3.65 6.48 3.67
C ILE A 154 3.84 7.87 4.29
N THR A 155 3.61 8.93 3.52
CA THR A 155 3.80 10.31 3.99
C THR A 155 2.51 10.97 4.45
N GLU A 156 1.37 10.48 3.98
CA GLU A 156 0.05 10.99 4.32
C GLU A 156 -0.87 9.79 4.57
N ASN A 157 -0.99 9.42 5.85
CA ASN A 157 -1.90 8.34 6.23
C ASN A 157 -3.34 8.78 5.99
N ARG A 158 -4.14 7.85 5.46
CA ARG A 158 -5.59 8.01 5.28
C ARG A 158 -6.25 6.71 5.69
N THR A 159 -7.40 6.78 6.34
CA THR A 159 -8.19 5.58 6.65
C THR A 159 -8.76 4.93 5.39
N GLY A 160 -8.92 3.60 5.42
CA GLY A 160 -9.54 2.83 4.35
C GLY A 160 -8.76 1.60 3.90
N GLU A 161 -9.01 1.17 2.66
CA GLU A 161 -8.34 0.05 2.01
C GLU A 161 -7.37 0.54 0.94
N PHE A 162 -6.22 -0.13 0.84
CA PHE A 162 -5.15 0.28 -0.07
C PHE A 162 -4.56 -0.92 -0.82
N GLY A 163 -4.15 -0.65 -2.06
CA GLY A 163 -3.44 -1.58 -2.92
C GLY A 163 -2.03 -1.09 -3.20
N ILE A 164 -1.09 -2.02 -3.26
CA ILE A 164 0.29 -1.81 -3.70
C ILE A 164 0.51 -2.68 -4.93
N VAL A 165 0.92 -2.04 -6.03
CA VAL A 165 1.34 -2.73 -7.25
C VAL A 165 2.80 -2.42 -7.53
N THR A 166 3.56 -3.47 -7.82
CA THR A 166 4.94 -3.41 -8.29
C THR A 166 4.94 -3.82 -9.76
N MET A 167 5.08 -2.87 -10.67
CA MET A 167 5.20 -3.17 -12.10
C MET A 167 6.62 -3.67 -12.32
N ASN A 168 6.82 -4.97 -12.52
CA ASN A 168 8.17 -5.49 -12.80
C ASN A 168 8.59 -5.01 -14.20
N PRO A 169 9.60 -4.13 -14.33
CA PRO A 169 10.02 -3.62 -15.63
C PRO A 169 10.64 -4.70 -16.52
N ASN A 170 11.06 -5.82 -15.92
CA ASN A 170 11.75 -6.93 -16.60
C ASN A 170 10.84 -8.14 -16.86
N ALA A 171 9.53 -8.06 -16.56
CA ALA A 171 8.61 -9.16 -16.83
C ALA A 171 8.24 -9.18 -18.33
N LEU A 172 8.81 -10.13 -19.08
CA LEU A 172 8.56 -10.35 -20.50
C LEU A 172 7.19 -10.99 -20.80
N ASP A 173 6.49 -11.48 -19.78
CA ASP A 173 5.18 -12.14 -19.91
C ASP A 173 4.06 -11.31 -19.25
N GLU A 174 2.92 -11.18 -19.94
CA GLU A 174 1.66 -10.67 -19.38
C GLU A 174 1.14 -11.60 -18.27
N LYS A 175 1.73 -11.50 -17.07
CA LYS A 175 1.16 -12.10 -15.87
C LYS A 175 0.00 -11.25 -15.39
N ALA A 176 -1.06 -11.89 -14.89
CA ALA A 176 -2.16 -11.20 -14.22
C ALA A 176 -1.60 -10.22 -13.18
N THR A 177 -2.05 -8.96 -13.21
CA THR A 177 -1.62 -7.96 -12.23
C THR A 177 -1.93 -8.47 -10.83
N ILE A 178 -0.90 -8.56 -9.99
CA ILE A 178 -1.02 -8.92 -8.58
C ILE A 178 -0.98 -7.62 -7.77
N ILE A 179 -1.92 -7.48 -6.84
CA ILE A 179 -1.94 -6.39 -5.87
C ILE A 179 -1.68 -6.97 -4.49
N SER A 180 -0.76 -6.36 -3.76
CA SER A 180 -0.63 -6.55 -2.32
C SER A 180 -1.57 -5.58 -1.59
N SER A 181 -2.34 -6.05 -0.63
CA SER A 181 -3.35 -5.20 0.04
C SER A 181 -3.10 -5.04 1.53
N PHE A 182 -3.39 -3.84 2.03
CA PHE A 182 -3.44 -3.51 3.45
C PHE A 182 -4.59 -2.54 3.70
N GLY A 183 -4.99 -2.36 4.95
CA GLY A 183 -5.86 -1.25 5.29
C GLY A 183 -5.39 -0.50 6.52
N VAL A 184 -5.98 0.68 6.67
CA VAL A 184 -5.68 1.63 7.73
C VAL A 184 -6.97 1.92 8.48
N ASP A 185 -6.97 1.61 9.77
CA ASP A 185 -8.08 1.88 10.67
C ASP A 185 -7.93 3.24 11.33
N ALA A 186 -9.08 3.89 11.58
CA ALA A 186 -9.16 5.01 12.50
C ALA A 186 -8.78 4.54 13.91
N GLU A 187 -8.33 5.49 14.73
CA GLU A 187 -8.01 5.24 16.14
C GLU A 187 -9.23 4.83 16.99
#